data_AF-A0AA35M2B6-F1
#
_entry.id   AF-A0AA35M2B6-F1
#
_cell.length_a   1.000
_cell.length_b   1.000
_cell.length_c   1.000
_cell.angle_alpha   90.00
_cell.angle_beta   90.00
_cell.angle_gamma   90.00
#
_symmetry.space_group_name_H-M   'P 1'
#
loop_
_entity.id
_entity.type
_entity.pdbx_description
1 polymer ?
#
loop_
_entity_poly.entity_id
_entity_poly.type
_entity_poly.pdbx_seq_one_letter_code
_entity_poly.pdbx_strand_id
1 'polypeptide(L)'
;MSRMPCARTLSMLLPLDYHTAGKHDLMLMLSELIAKLPVAVHNAGAWLETIHIKLSWLNSLSDLLPSPELQQQLPLAVHRMQRFSFEGRNWLNGDANQDALCDMLAPYLDTPSLRDISLDMLRDDESEDHLPVHIGRLTASPQWQNLSQLFLRDVAFHPSQLHGLISNLPISFLSFTMEHIRLLSGTWAEVLDILRGKPAITSVRLDDLLGAECDDMSDDEMKAIFGKQSFLDRSQAEWYIAGFGRQNPLEGRSGQNNETMELGSEEEAEVVSA
;
A
#
# COMPACT_ATOMS: atom_id res chain seq x y z
N MET A 1 34.69 -46.86 38.65
CA MET A 1 34.56 -45.42 38.94
C MET A 1 34.49 -44.68 37.63
N SER A 2 33.32 -44.12 37.34
CA SER A 2 32.97 -43.40 36.12
C SER A 2 33.77 -42.11 35.94
N ARG A 3 34.13 -41.80 34.70
CA ARG A 3 34.33 -40.42 34.25
C ARG A 3 33.32 -40.15 33.13
N MET A 4 32.33 -39.32 33.45
CA MET A 4 31.42 -38.72 32.47
C MET A 4 32.19 -37.71 31.59
N PRO A 5 31.88 -37.58 30.30
CA PRO A 5 32.27 -36.41 29.52
C PRO A 5 31.41 -35.22 29.94
N CYS A 6 32.07 -34.15 30.37
CA CYS A 6 31.44 -32.89 30.75
C CYS A 6 31.25 -32.00 29.50
N ALA A 7 30.12 -31.30 29.48
CA ALA A 7 29.79 -30.13 28.68
C ALA A 7 29.75 -30.31 27.15
N ARG A 8 28.57 -30.69 26.64
CA ARG A 8 28.10 -30.16 25.34
C ARG A 8 27.88 -28.65 25.53
N THR A 9 28.79 -27.84 25.00
CA THR A 9 28.54 -26.42 24.79
C THR A 9 27.35 -26.31 23.84
N LEU A 10 26.17 -26.00 24.38
CA LEU A 10 25.05 -25.52 23.57
C LEU A 10 25.50 -24.18 23.00
N SER A 11 26.05 -24.20 21.79
CA SER A 11 26.15 -23.01 20.96
C SER A 11 24.73 -22.48 20.83
N MET A 12 24.40 -21.40 21.54
CA MET A 12 23.16 -20.68 21.30
C MET A 12 23.22 -20.24 19.84
N LEU A 13 22.40 -20.88 19.00
CA LEU A 13 22.17 -20.46 17.63
C LEU A 13 21.59 -19.06 17.73
N LEU A 14 22.40 -18.05 17.42
CA LEU A 14 21.91 -16.70 17.24
C LEU A 14 21.01 -16.71 16.00
N PRO A 15 19.86 -16.04 16.04
CA PRO A 15 19.02 -15.90 14.85
C PRO A 15 19.85 -15.25 13.74
N LEU A 16 19.98 -15.97 12.62
CA LEU A 16 20.66 -15.49 11.43
C LEU A 16 19.67 -14.61 10.67
N ASP A 17 20.03 -13.35 10.38
CA ASP A 17 19.19 -12.52 9.52
C ASP A 17 19.17 -13.08 8.08
N TYR A 18 18.11 -12.77 7.33
CA TYR A 18 17.89 -13.32 5.99
C TYR A 18 19.05 -13.02 5.05
N HIS A 19 19.62 -11.81 5.12
CA HIS A 19 20.77 -11.41 4.31
C HIS A 19 22.02 -12.28 4.60
N THR A 20 22.28 -12.56 5.87
CA THR A 20 23.38 -13.40 6.33
C THR A 20 23.12 -14.88 6.00
N ALA A 21 21.88 -15.35 6.08
CA ALA A 21 21.50 -16.69 5.62
C ALA A 21 21.74 -16.88 4.11
N GLY A 22 21.46 -15.86 3.30
CA GLY A 22 21.74 -15.87 1.87
C GLY A 22 23.24 -15.97 1.54
N LYS A 23 24.10 -15.30 2.30
CA LYS A 23 25.56 -15.41 2.14
C LYS A 23 26.12 -16.81 2.39
N HIS A 24 25.34 -17.68 3.04
CA HIS A 24 25.74 -19.03 3.42
C HIS A 24 24.93 -20.12 2.71
N ASP A 25 24.18 -19.78 1.65
CA ASP A 25 23.30 -20.71 0.91
C ASP A 25 22.26 -21.41 1.81
N LEU A 26 21.90 -20.78 2.94
CA LEU A 26 20.91 -21.28 3.89
C LEU A 26 19.50 -20.72 3.62
N MET A 27 19.29 -20.07 2.48
CA MET A 27 18.02 -19.41 2.17
C MET A 27 16.92 -20.42 1.84
N LEU A 28 15.95 -20.52 2.75
CA LEU A 28 14.57 -20.81 2.34
C LEU A 28 14.07 -19.62 1.51
N MET A 29 13.29 -19.88 0.47
CA MET A 29 12.58 -18.81 -0.24
C MET A 29 11.79 -17.99 0.78
N LEU A 30 11.94 -16.66 0.76
CA LEU A 30 11.32 -15.78 1.76
C LEU A 30 9.80 -15.95 1.81
N SER A 31 9.17 -16.14 0.64
CA SER A 31 7.75 -16.48 0.51
C SER A 31 7.35 -17.72 1.30
N GLU A 32 8.14 -18.78 1.20
CA GLU A 32 7.93 -20.03 1.91
C GLU A 32 7.94 -19.81 3.41
N LEU A 33 8.89 -19.02 3.92
CA LEU A 33 8.97 -18.73 5.35
C LEU A 33 7.76 -17.92 5.82
N ILE A 34 7.42 -16.85 5.08
CA ILE A 34 6.29 -15.97 5.36
C ILE A 34 4.98 -16.76 5.41
N ALA A 35 4.76 -17.69 4.48
CA ALA A 35 3.54 -18.49 4.42
C ALA A 35 3.55 -19.73 5.33
N LYS A 36 4.70 -20.39 5.54
CA LYS A 36 4.80 -21.57 6.43
C LYS A 36 4.51 -21.23 7.87
N LEU A 37 4.95 -20.07 8.35
CA LEU A 37 4.82 -19.73 9.76
C LEU A 37 3.34 -19.64 10.20
N PRO A 38 2.45 -18.90 9.51
CA PRO A 38 1.03 -18.91 9.81
C PRO A 38 0.40 -20.30 9.77
N VAL A 39 0.73 -21.08 8.73
CA VAL A 39 0.22 -22.44 8.56
C VAL A 39 0.67 -23.37 9.70
N ALA A 40 1.93 -23.28 10.12
CA ALA A 40 2.44 -24.07 11.23
C ALA A 40 1.78 -23.71 12.57
N VAL A 41 1.56 -22.41 12.83
CA VAL A 41 0.84 -21.95 14.03
C VAL A 41 -0.59 -22.48 14.04
N HIS A 42 -1.28 -22.41 12.89
CA HIS A 42 -2.62 -22.95 12.73
C HIS A 42 -2.67 -24.47 12.98
N ASN A 43 -1.74 -25.22 12.39
CA ASN A 43 -1.65 -26.67 12.56
C ASN A 43 -1.32 -27.09 14.01
N ALA A 44 -0.66 -26.21 14.78
CA ALA A 44 -0.45 -26.40 16.21
C ALA A 44 -1.70 -26.12 17.07
N GLY A 45 -2.82 -25.74 16.45
CA GLY A 45 -4.08 -25.42 17.12
C GLY A 45 -4.14 -24.00 17.71
N ALA A 46 -3.21 -23.13 17.33
CA ALA A 46 -3.17 -21.74 17.74
C ALA A 46 -3.71 -20.80 16.65
N TRP A 47 -4.07 -19.59 17.05
CA TRP A 47 -4.62 -18.56 16.15
C TRP A 47 -3.70 -17.34 16.13
N LEU A 48 -3.52 -16.75 14.95
CA LEU A 48 -2.82 -15.50 14.79
C LEU A 48 -3.83 -14.35 14.80
N GLU A 49 -3.68 -13.45 15.77
CA GLU A 49 -4.43 -12.19 15.81
C GLU A 49 -3.77 -11.12 14.95
N THR A 50 -2.44 -11.13 14.86
CA THR A 50 -1.66 -10.07 14.22
C THR A 50 -0.49 -10.65 13.45
N ILE A 51 -0.29 -10.17 12.24
CA ILE A 51 0.88 -10.43 11.41
C ILE A 51 1.47 -9.09 10.98
N HIS A 52 2.77 -8.93 11.20
CA HIS A 52 3.55 -7.80 10.70
C HIS A 52 4.73 -8.35 9.90
N ILE A 53 4.76 -8.03 8.61
CA ILE A 53 5.79 -8.44 7.68
C ILE A 53 6.60 -7.20 7.31
N LYS A 54 7.89 -7.18 7.66
CA LYS A 54 8.81 -6.12 7.29
C LYS A 54 9.92 -6.69 6.42
N LEU A 55 9.96 -6.30 5.15
CA LEU A 55 10.92 -6.77 4.16
C LEU A 55 11.81 -5.63 3.71
N SER A 56 13.10 -5.93 3.57
CA SER A 56 14.09 -5.00 3.03
C SER A 56 14.97 -5.76 2.05
N TRP A 57 15.41 -5.09 0.97
CA TRP A 57 16.36 -5.65 0.00
C TRP A 57 15.83 -6.90 -0.73
N LEU A 58 14.70 -6.74 -1.41
CA LEU A 58 14.14 -7.79 -2.26
C LEU A 58 14.76 -7.74 -3.66
N ASN A 59 15.37 -8.85 -4.07
CA ASN A 59 15.95 -9.01 -5.42
C ASN A 59 14.86 -9.15 -6.49
N SER A 60 13.75 -9.79 -6.17
CA SER A 60 12.62 -10.04 -7.07
C SER A 60 11.31 -10.19 -6.28
N LEU A 61 10.22 -9.58 -6.77
CA LEU A 61 8.88 -9.79 -6.21
C LEU A 61 8.32 -11.18 -6.55
N SER A 62 8.79 -11.82 -7.61
CA SER A 62 8.39 -13.20 -7.95
C SER A 62 8.79 -14.20 -6.86
N ASP A 63 9.83 -13.88 -6.06
CA ASP A 63 10.28 -14.71 -4.94
C ASP A 63 9.34 -14.63 -3.73
N LEU A 64 8.29 -13.80 -3.78
CA LEU A 64 7.26 -13.64 -2.75
C LEU A 64 6.09 -14.60 -2.90
N LEU A 65 5.98 -15.33 -4.02
CA LEU A 65 4.95 -16.33 -4.20
C LEU A 65 5.30 -17.62 -3.45
N PRO A 66 4.48 -18.08 -2.50
CA PRO A 66 4.71 -19.35 -1.80
C PRO A 66 4.29 -20.53 -2.68
N SER A 67 4.65 -21.76 -2.30
CA SER A 67 4.25 -22.96 -3.04
C SER A 67 2.72 -23.09 -3.15
N PRO A 68 2.20 -23.79 -4.17
CA PRO A 68 0.76 -24.00 -4.33
C PRO A 68 0.10 -24.62 -3.10
N GLU A 69 0.79 -25.51 -2.39
CA GLU A 69 0.29 -26.14 -1.15
C GLU A 69 0.09 -25.12 -0.03
N LEU A 70 1.01 -24.16 0.10
CA LEU A 70 0.90 -23.09 1.09
C LEU A 70 -0.14 -22.05 0.68
N GLN A 71 -0.24 -21.72 -0.61
CA GLN A 71 -1.28 -20.82 -1.13
C GLN A 71 -2.68 -21.33 -0.78
N GLN A 72 -2.91 -22.65 -0.79
CA GLN A 72 -4.18 -23.25 -0.39
C GLN A 72 -4.44 -23.24 1.12
N GLN A 73 -3.39 -23.37 1.94
CA GLN A 73 -3.52 -23.45 3.40
C GLN A 73 -3.55 -22.07 4.07
N LEU A 74 -2.89 -21.09 3.48
CA LEU A 74 -2.69 -19.78 4.07
C LEU A 74 -4.02 -19.05 4.40
N PRO A 75 -5.04 -19.01 3.51
CA PRO A 75 -6.33 -18.40 3.83
C PRO A 75 -6.97 -19.00 5.10
N LEU A 76 -6.88 -20.32 5.27
CA LEU A 76 -7.39 -20.99 6.47
C LEU A 76 -6.57 -20.63 7.71
N ALA A 77 -5.25 -20.49 7.58
CA ALA A 77 -4.37 -20.14 8.69
C ALA A 77 -4.59 -18.72 9.21
N VAL A 78 -4.98 -17.78 8.33
CA VAL A 78 -5.12 -16.35 8.66
C VAL A 78 -6.58 -15.88 8.77
N HIS A 79 -7.57 -16.75 8.62
CA HIS A 79 -8.99 -16.35 8.57
C HIS A 79 -9.52 -15.59 9.81
N ARG A 80 -8.84 -15.69 10.96
CA ARG A 80 -9.17 -14.99 12.23
C ARG A 80 -8.26 -13.80 12.54
N MET A 81 -7.37 -13.46 11.62
CA MET A 81 -6.41 -12.38 11.78
C MET A 81 -7.14 -11.03 11.81
N GLN A 82 -6.87 -10.25 12.86
CA GLN A 82 -7.49 -8.95 13.05
C GLN A 82 -6.61 -7.80 12.56
N ARG A 83 -5.28 -7.97 12.58
CA ARG A 83 -4.35 -6.93 12.17
C ARG A 83 -3.33 -7.46 11.19
N PHE A 84 -3.20 -6.76 10.07
CA PHE A 84 -2.19 -7.04 9.08
C PHE A 84 -1.39 -5.79 8.80
N SER A 85 -0.07 -5.93 8.86
CA SER A 85 0.85 -4.87 8.48
C SER A 85 1.92 -5.42 7.55
N PHE A 86 2.16 -4.70 6.47
CA PHE A 86 3.22 -4.98 5.51
C PHE A 86 4.05 -3.72 5.30
N GLU A 87 5.36 -3.82 5.53
CA GLU A 87 6.36 -2.79 5.28
C GLU A 87 7.38 -3.32 4.28
N GLY A 88 7.45 -2.68 3.12
CA GLY A 88 8.39 -2.99 2.05
C GLY A 88 9.40 -1.88 1.85
N ARG A 89 10.70 -2.17 1.99
CA ARG A 89 11.80 -1.22 1.72
C ARG A 89 12.72 -1.71 0.60
N ASN A 90 13.17 -0.79 -0.25
CA ASN A 90 14.30 -0.95 -1.18
C ASN A 90 14.19 -2.19 -2.09
N TRP A 91 13.19 -2.20 -2.98
CA TRP A 91 12.98 -3.30 -3.93
C TRP A 91 13.75 -3.01 -5.22
N LEU A 92 14.59 -3.95 -5.66
CA LEU A 92 15.64 -3.69 -6.66
C LEU A 92 15.14 -3.54 -8.10
N ASN A 93 13.87 -3.83 -8.41
CA ASN A 93 13.35 -3.79 -9.79
C ASN A 93 11.97 -3.13 -9.86
N GLY A 94 11.90 -1.97 -10.53
CA GLY A 94 10.79 -1.02 -10.52
C GLY A 94 9.44 -1.49 -11.06
N ASP A 95 9.35 -2.51 -11.93
CA ASP A 95 8.07 -2.80 -12.60
C ASP A 95 7.70 -4.28 -12.78
N ALA A 96 8.62 -5.23 -12.63
CA ALA A 96 8.45 -6.51 -13.31
C ALA A 96 7.41 -7.48 -12.70
N ASN A 97 6.87 -7.25 -11.49
CA ASN A 97 5.85 -8.15 -10.95
C ASN A 97 5.05 -7.59 -9.74
N GLN A 98 4.41 -6.44 -9.90
CA GLN A 98 3.46 -5.94 -8.89
C GLN A 98 2.32 -6.96 -8.62
N ASP A 99 2.00 -7.79 -9.62
CA ASP A 99 1.03 -8.88 -9.50
C ASP A 99 1.46 -9.92 -8.46
N ALA A 100 2.73 -10.34 -8.42
CA ALA A 100 3.22 -11.28 -7.41
C ALA A 100 3.13 -10.74 -5.99
N LEU A 101 3.34 -9.43 -5.80
CA LEU A 101 3.11 -8.80 -4.50
C LEU A 101 1.62 -8.86 -4.15
N CYS A 102 0.74 -8.47 -5.07
CA CYS A 102 -0.70 -8.54 -4.85
C CYS A 102 -1.15 -9.97 -4.51
N ASP A 103 -0.67 -10.96 -5.24
CA ASP A 103 -0.99 -12.37 -5.05
C ASP A 103 -0.45 -12.90 -3.70
N MET A 104 0.71 -12.41 -3.24
CA MET A 104 1.24 -12.73 -1.92
C MET A 104 0.43 -12.09 -0.79
N LEU A 105 -0.01 -10.84 -0.96
CA LEU A 105 -0.76 -10.10 0.06
C LEU A 105 -2.24 -10.53 0.13
N ALA A 106 -2.81 -10.99 -0.98
CA ALA A 106 -4.24 -11.29 -1.09
C ALA A 106 -4.77 -12.23 0.02
N PRO A 107 -4.12 -13.36 0.39
CA PRO A 107 -4.59 -14.22 1.47
C PRO A 107 -4.67 -13.53 2.83
N TYR A 108 -3.81 -12.55 3.08
CA TYR A 108 -3.78 -11.79 4.34
C TYR A 108 -4.84 -10.69 4.38
N LEU A 109 -5.23 -10.18 3.21
CA LEU A 109 -6.20 -9.10 3.07
C LEU A 109 -7.63 -9.62 2.85
N ASP A 110 -7.79 -10.85 2.36
CA ASP A 110 -9.07 -11.53 2.16
C ASP A 110 -9.50 -12.28 3.43
N THR A 111 -9.66 -11.56 4.53
CA THR A 111 -10.22 -12.12 5.77
C THR A 111 -11.33 -11.22 6.33
N PRO A 112 -12.47 -11.79 6.76
CA PRO A 112 -13.60 -11.01 7.25
C PRO A 112 -13.35 -10.43 8.65
N SER A 113 -12.33 -10.90 9.36
CA SER A 113 -12.04 -10.52 10.74
C SER A 113 -11.08 -9.33 10.88
N LEU A 114 -10.52 -8.86 9.76
CA LEU A 114 -9.63 -7.71 9.72
C LEU A 114 -10.28 -6.44 10.29
N ARG A 115 -9.50 -5.77 11.13
CA ARG A 115 -9.82 -4.50 11.80
C ARG A 115 -8.82 -3.42 11.44
N ASP A 116 -7.54 -3.79 11.34
CA ASP A 116 -6.46 -2.85 11.09
C ASP A 116 -5.60 -3.35 9.93
N ILE A 117 -5.47 -2.54 8.89
CA ILE A 117 -4.61 -2.80 7.73
C ILE A 117 -3.60 -1.66 7.60
N SER A 118 -2.33 -2.00 7.49
CA SER A 118 -1.24 -1.05 7.25
C SER A 118 -0.38 -1.54 6.09
N LEU A 119 -0.39 -0.82 4.97
CA LEU A 119 0.47 -1.09 3.82
C LEU A 119 1.42 0.09 3.65
N ASP A 120 2.70 -0.15 3.89
CA ASP A 120 3.76 0.83 3.76
C ASP A 120 4.78 0.35 2.73
N MET A 121 4.78 0.99 1.57
CA MET A 121 5.65 0.63 0.44
C MET A 121 6.81 1.61 0.24
N LEU A 122 6.97 2.59 1.15
CA LEU A 122 7.95 3.67 1.00
C LEU A 122 9.36 3.10 0.82
N ARG A 123 10.08 3.57 -0.20
CA ARG A 123 11.47 3.21 -0.45
C ARG A 123 12.42 4.24 0.18
N ASP A 124 13.59 3.79 0.63
CA ASP A 124 14.61 4.69 1.19
C ASP A 124 15.46 5.37 0.08
N ASP A 125 15.25 4.99 -1.18
CA ASP A 125 15.98 5.50 -2.34
C ASP A 125 15.28 6.76 -2.88
N GLU A 126 15.99 7.89 -2.86
CA GLU A 126 15.52 9.21 -3.29
C GLU A 126 15.45 9.39 -4.81
N SER A 127 15.67 8.34 -5.63
CA SER A 127 15.55 8.47 -7.07
C SER A 127 14.13 8.89 -7.51
N GLU A 128 14.02 10.03 -8.19
CA GLU A 128 12.76 10.65 -8.64
C GLU A 128 11.96 9.80 -9.65
N ASP A 129 12.56 8.74 -10.21
CA ASP A 129 11.96 7.93 -11.28
C ASP A 129 11.10 6.75 -10.78
N HIS A 130 10.79 6.64 -9.48
CA HIS A 130 10.00 5.52 -8.98
C HIS A 130 8.50 5.78 -9.07
N LEU A 131 7.78 4.79 -9.62
CA LEU A 131 6.32 4.78 -9.61
C LEU A 131 5.82 4.05 -8.36
N PRO A 132 4.93 4.65 -7.56
CA PRO A 132 4.31 3.99 -6.42
C PRO A 132 3.58 2.70 -6.81
N VAL A 133 3.49 1.75 -5.89
CA VAL A 133 2.94 0.41 -6.16
C VAL A 133 1.44 0.49 -6.43
N HIS A 134 0.98 -0.04 -7.56
CA HIS A 134 -0.44 -0.10 -7.86
C HIS A 134 -1.12 -1.25 -7.12
N ILE A 135 -1.88 -0.93 -6.06
CA ILE A 135 -2.56 -1.94 -5.22
C ILE A 135 -4.05 -2.08 -5.53
N GLY A 136 -4.52 -1.52 -6.65
CA GLY A 136 -5.95 -1.50 -6.99
C GLY A 136 -6.61 -2.89 -7.06
N ARG A 137 -5.85 -3.94 -7.38
CA ARG A 137 -6.32 -5.34 -7.35
C ARG A 137 -6.66 -5.81 -5.93
N LEU A 138 -5.87 -5.40 -4.92
CA LEU A 138 -6.05 -5.80 -3.52
C LEU A 138 -7.30 -5.18 -2.90
N THR A 139 -7.72 -4.01 -3.40
CA THR A 139 -8.83 -3.24 -2.85
C THR A 139 -10.17 -3.51 -3.54
N ALA A 140 -10.18 -4.29 -4.63
CA ALA A 140 -11.38 -4.52 -5.44
C ALA A 140 -12.34 -5.58 -4.86
N SER A 141 -11.85 -6.49 -4.03
CA SER A 141 -12.57 -7.72 -3.65
C SER A 141 -12.94 -7.92 -2.17
N PRO A 142 -12.30 -7.30 -1.16
CA PRO A 142 -12.44 -7.84 0.18
C PRO A 142 -13.68 -7.33 0.93
N GLN A 143 -14.36 -8.27 1.61
CA GLN A 143 -15.43 -7.96 2.55
C GLN A 143 -14.85 -7.57 3.92
N TRP A 144 -14.26 -6.37 3.99
CA TRP A 144 -13.70 -5.75 5.20
C TRP A 144 -14.78 -5.26 6.18
N GLN A 145 -15.73 -6.14 6.53
CA GLN A 145 -16.92 -5.78 7.32
C GLN A 145 -16.59 -5.26 8.73
N ASN A 146 -15.43 -5.64 9.27
CA ASN A 146 -14.98 -5.25 10.61
C ASN A 146 -13.85 -4.22 10.61
N LEU A 147 -13.47 -3.68 9.43
CA LEU A 147 -12.33 -2.79 9.33
C LEU A 147 -12.60 -1.46 10.03
N SER A 148 -11.70 -1.07 10.93
CA SER A 148 -11.72 0.20 11.64
C SER A 148 -10.63 1.15 11.20
N GLN A 149 -9.49 0.63 10.73
CA GLN A 149 -8.32 1.44 10.39
C GLN A 149 -7.68 0.96 9.09
N LEU A 150 -7.35 1.92 8.24
CA LEU A 150 -6.58 1.69 7.02
C LEU A 150 -5.46 2.73 6.94
N PHE A 151 -4.23 2.25 6.85
CA PHE A 151 -3.05 3.05 6.59
C PHE A 151 -2.45 2.60 5.26
N LEU A 152 -2.26 3.56 4.34
CA LEU A 152 -1.64 3.36 3.04
C LEU A 152 -0.51 4.37 2.88
N ARG A 153 0.67 3.89 2.50
CA ARG A 153 1.82 4.73 2.17
C ARG A 153 2.54 4.27 0.92
N ASP A 154 2.86 5.22 0.05
CA ASP A 154 3.60 5.02 -1.21
C ASP A 154 2.92 4.03 -2.17
N VAL A 155 1.63 4.28 -2.42
CA VAL A 155 0.81 3.44 -3.31
C VAL A 155 0.07 4.27 -4.35
N ALA A 156 -0.25 3.65 -5.48
CA ALA A 156 -0.95 4.27 -6.59
C ALA A 156 -2.37 3.70 -6.76
N PHE A 157 -3.31 4.56 -7.18
CA PHE A 157 -4.69 4.21 -7.50
C PHE A 157 -5.21 4.91 -8.76
N HIS A 158 -6.11 4.24 -9.48
CA HIS A 158 -7.10 4.96 -10.28
C HIS A 158 -8.23 5.46 -9.36
N PRO A 159 -8.83 6.63 -9.63
CA PRO A 159 -9.95 7.17 -8.84
C PRO A 159 -11.11 6.21 -8.67
N SER A 160 -11.43 5.41 -9.69
CA SER A 160 -12.50 4.41 -9.62
C SER A 160 -12.23 3.32 -8.58
N GLN A 161 -10.96 2.93 -8.41
CA GLN A 161 -10.55 1.93 -7.42
C GLN A 161 -10.60 2.50 -6.01
N LEU A 162 -10.11 3.73 -5.83
CA LEU A 162 -10.17 4.43 -4.55
C LEU A 162 -11.63 4.73 -4.14
N HIS A 163 -12.47 5.14 -5.09
CA HIS A 163 -13.90 5.30 -4.87
C HIS A 163 -14.58 3.99 -4.46
N GLY A 164 -14.27 2.89 -5.16
CA GLY A 164 -14.77 1.55 -4.81
C GLY A 164 -14.36 1.13 -3.40
N LEU A 165 -13.07 1.34 -3.07
CA LEU A 165 -12.52 1.11 -1.73
C LEU A 165 -13.30 1.89 -0.67
N ILE A 166 -13.41 3.22 -0.81
CA ILE A 166 -14.08 4.11 0.16
C ILE A 166 -15.57 3.75 0.31
N SER A 167 -16.24 3.44 -0.80
CA SER A 167 -17.65 3.05 -0.81
C SER A 167 -17.88 1.75 -0.03
N ASN A 168 -16.95 0.80 -0.14
CA ASN A 168 -17.01 -0.51 0.51
C ASN A 168 -16.57 -0.49 1.98
N LEU A 169 -15.99 0.61 2.49
CA LEU A 169 -15.64 0.71 3.91
C LEU A 169 -16.89 0.57 4.79
N PRO A 170 -16.81 -0.21 5.89
CA PRO A 170 -17.95 -0.45 6.75
C PRO A 170 -18.41 0.84 7.44
N ILE A 171 -19.66 0.85 7.90
CA ILE A 171 -20.24 2.00 8.61
C ILE A 171 -19.50 2.26 9.94
N SER A 172 -18.85 1.24 10.52
CA SER A 172 -18.04 1.35 11.73
C SER A 172 -16.59 1.80 11.49
N PHE A 173 -16.21 2.09 10.24
CA PHE A 173 -14.83 2.46 9.90
C PHE A 173 -14.46 3.81 10.52
N LEU A 174 -13.29 3.90 11.18
CA LEU A 174 -12.93 5.04 12.02
C LEU A 174 -11.85 5.93 11.41
N SER A 175 -10.77 5.33 10.89
CA SER A 175 -9.54 6.05 10.54
C SER A 175 -8.97 5.64 9.20
N PHE A 176 -8.82 6.61 8.28
CA PHE A 176 -8.11 6.43 7.02
C PHE A 176 -6.88 7.34 6.98
N THR A 177 -5.69 6.78 6.83
CA THR A 177 -4.46 7.54 6.59
C THR A 177 -3.90 7.21 5.21
N MET A 178 -3.63 8.26 4.45
CA MET A 178 -3.08 8.23 3.11
C MET A 178 -1.85 9.14 3.08
N GLU A 179 -0.68 8.55 2.89
CA GLU A 179 0.59 9.26 2.81
C GLU A 179 1.29 8.91 1.50
N HIS A 180 1.84 9.86 0.75
CA HIS A 180 2.55 9.55 -0.51
C HIS A 180 1.68 8.74 -1.50
N ILE A 181 0.40 9.08 -1.60
CA ILE A 181 -0.53 8.39 -2.51
C ILE A 181 -0.50 9.06 -3.87
N ARG A 182 -0.35 8.29 -4.95
CA ARG A 182 -0.43 8.80 -6.33
C ARG A 182 -1.76 8.48 -6.99
N LEU A 183 -2.44 9.49 -7.51
CA LEU A 183 -3.53 9.29 -8.47
C LEU A 183 -2.97 9.08 -9.87
N LEU A 184 -3.31 7.96 -10.50
CA LEU A 184 -2.90 7.61 -11.86
C LEU A 184 -3.71 8.34 -12.94
N SER A 185 -4.86 8.90 -12.58
CA SER A 185 -5.78 9.62 -13.47
C SER A 185 -6.79 10.41 -12.65
N GLY A 186 -7.62 11.25 -13.30
CA GLY A 186 -8.70 12.00 -12.63
C GLY A 186 -8.18 13.12 -11.74
N THR A 187 -8.93 13.46 -10.69
CA THR A 187 -8.61 14.61 -9.84
C THR A 187 -8.64 14.29 -8.35
N TRP A 188 -7.79 14.96 -7.57
CA TRP A 188 -7.88 14.91 -6.11
C TRP A 188 -9.12 15.63 -5.61
N ALA A 189 -9.63 16.64 -6.34
CA ALA A 189 -10.88 17.32 -6.00
C ALA A 189 -12.05 16.32 -5.89
N GLU A 190 -12.23 15.44 -6.88
CA GLU A 190 -13.25 14.38 -6.86
C GLU A 190 -13.07 13.42 -5.68
N VAL A 191 -11.83 13.03 -5.38
CA VAL A 191 -11.53 12.13 -4.25
C VAL A 191 -11.89 12.77 -2.91
N LEU A 192 -11.62 14.07 -2.72
CA LEU A 192 -12.02 14.78 -1.51
C LEU A 192 -13.54 14.82 -1.34
N ASP A 193 -14.30 15.00 -2.43
CA ASP A 193 -15.76 14.99 -2.39
C ASP A 193 -16.31 13.60 -2.01
N ILE A 194 -15.70 12.55 -2.54
CA ILE A 194 -16.03 11.16 -2.21
C ILE A 194 -15.79 10.89 -0.71
N LEU A 195 -14.62 11.28 -0.19
CA LEU A 195 -14.28 11.12 1.23
C LEU A 195 -15.24 11.90 2.13
N ARG A 196 -15.60 13.13 1.74
CA ARG A 196 -16.59 13.96 2.43
C ARG A 196 -17.97 13.30 2.48
N GLY A 197 -18.35 12.58 1.42
CA GLY A 197 -19.59 11.82 1.33
C GLY A 197 -19.69 10.63 2.30
N LYS A 198 -18.62 10.29 3.03
CA LYS A 198 -18.57 9.14 3.95
C LYS A 198 -18.51 9.59 5.42
N PRO A 199 -19.65 9.92 6.05
CA PRO A 199 -19.70 10.48 7.41
C PRO A 199 -19.26 9.51 8.51
N ALA A 200 -19.16 8.21 8.20
CA ALA A 200 -18.65 7.20 9.12
C ALA A 200 -17.18 7.45 9.50
N ILE A 201 -16.38 8.01 8.58
CA ILE A 201 -14.94 8.18 8.80
C ILE A 201 -14.74 9.33 9.80
N THR A 202 -14.28 8.99 11.00
CA THR A 202 -14.07 9.96 12.08
C THR A 202 -12.77 10.74 11.91
N SER A 203 -11.76 10.10 11.33
CA SER A 203 -10.44 10.66 11.10
C SER A 203 -9.96 10.31 9.69
N VAL A 204 -9.72 11.33 8.87
CA VAL A 204 -8.96 11.19 7.62
C VAL A 204 -7.66 11.95 7.78
N ARG A 205 -6.55 11.31 7.43
CA ARG A 205 -5.24 11.93 7.34
C ARG A 205 -4.74 11.86 5.91
N LEU A 206 -4.38 13.01 5.36
CA LEU A 206 -3.78 13.14 4.03
C LEU A 206 -2.40 13.79 4.18
N ASP A 207 -1.39 13.21 3.57
CA ASP A 207 -0.03 13.75 3.55
C ASP A 207 0.67 13.44 2.22
N ASP A 208 1.45 14.40 1.71
CA ASP A 208 2.28 14.28 0.50
C ASP A 208 1.57 13.58 -0.68
N LEU A 209 0.42 14.09 -1.10
CA LEU A 209 -0.34 13.49 -2.22
C LEU A 209 0.32 13.81 -3.57
N LEU A 210 0.24 12.89 -4.52
CA LEU A 210 0.89 12.95 -5.83
C LEU A 210 -0.12 12.75 -6.98
N GLY A 211 0.21 13.22 -8.17
CA GLY A 211 -0.64 13.13 -9.35
C GLY A 211 -1.71 14.20 -9.45
N ALA A 212 -2.27 14.36 -10.65
CA ALA A 212 -3.33 15.34 -10.94
C ALA A 212 -2.94 16.75 -10.48
N GLU A 213 -3.83 17.47 -9.78
CA GLU A 213 -3.56 18.84 -9.33
C GLU A 213 -2.35 18.97 -8.40
N CYS A 214 -1.93 17.87 -7.75
CA CYS A 214 -0.81 17.88 -6.81
C CYS A 214 0.56 17.99 -7.49
N ASP A 215 0.72 17.46 -8.71
CA ASP A 215 1.99 17.51 -9.45
C ASP A 215 2.31 18.94 -9.96
N ASP A 216 1.28 19.79 -10.09
CA ASP A 216 1.40 21.18 -10.56
C ASP A 216 1.48 22.21 -9.41
N MET A 217 1.38 21.77 -8.16
CA MET A 217 1.42 22.66 -6.98
C MET A 217 2.85 22.95 -6.55
N SER A 218 3.10 24.20 -6.16
CA SER A 218 4.29 24.53 -5.39
C SER A 218 4.22 23.96 -3.97
N ASP A 219 5.37 23.77 -3.32
CA ASP A 219 5.45 23.30 -1.92
C ASP A 219 4.61 24.16 -0.96
N ASP A 220 4.58 25.48 -1.16
CA ASP A 220 3.79 26.39 -0.34
C ASP A 220 2.28 26.18 -0.52
N GLU A 221 1.83 25.89 -1.74
CA GLU A 221 0.42 25.55 -2.00
C GLU A 221 0.05 24.19 -1.43
N MET A 222 0.92 23.18 -1.63
CA MET A 222 0.75 21.85 -1.05
C MET A 222 0.61 21.93 0.47
N LYS A 223 1.50 22.69 1.12
CA LYS A 223 1.49 22.90 2.57
C LYS A 223 0.29 23.71 3.05
N ALA A 224 -0.22 24.64 2.25
CA ALA A 224 -1.43 25.40 2.61
C ALA A 224 -2.68 24.50 2.63
N ILE A 225 -2.78 23.54 1.71
CA ILE A 225 -3.97 22.69 1.54
C ILE A 225 -3.89 21.43 2.41
N PHE A 226 -2.76 20.72 2.36
CA PHE A 226 -2.55 19.42 2.99
C PHE A 226 -1.63 19.48 4.22
N GLY A 227 -0.79 20.50 4.31
CA GLY A 227 0.14 20.67 5.42
C GLY A 227 -0.53 20.98 6.76
N LYS A 228 0.22 20.73 7.83
CA LYS A 228 -0.21 20.90 9.22
C LYS A 228 0.85 21.67 10.01
N GLN A 229 0.42 22.43 11.00
CA GLN A 229 1.34 23.10 11.92
C GLN A 229 1.80 22.15 13.05
N SER A 230 0.95 21.20 13.44
CA SER A 230 1.22 20.15 14.42
C SER A 230 0.57 18.83 13.99
N PHE A 231 1.05 17.71 14.55
CA PHE A 231 0.52 16.37 14.30
C PHE A 231 -0.96 16.20 14.72
N LEU A 232 -1.46 17.06 15.62
CA LEU A 232 -2.85 17.07 16.08
C LEU A 232 -3.76 17.97 15.23
N ASP A 233 -3.17 18.81 14.38
CA ASP A 233 -3.94 19.75 13.57
C ASP A 233 -4.53 19.05 12.35
N ARG A 234 -5.63 19.63 11.87
CA ARG A 234 -6.25 19.23 10.60
C ARG A 234 -5.82 20.19 9.51
N SER A 235 -5.47 19.64 8.35
CA SER A 235 -5.23 20.42 7.14
C SER A 235 -6.54 20.98 6.57
N GLN A 236 -6.46 21.90 5.60
CA GLN A 236 -7.66 22.46 4.97
C GLN A 236 -8.49 21.36 4.27
N ALA A 237 -7.82 20.41 3.60
CA ALA A 237 -8.46 19.25 2.99
C ALA A 237 -9.18 18.35 4.02
N GLU A 238 -8.56 18.11 5.17
CA GLU A 238 -9.16 17.31 6.25
C GLU A 238 -10.34 18.03 6.92
N TRP A 239 -10.27 19.36 7.07
CA TRP A 239 -11.39 20.17 7.52
C TRP A 239 -12.57 20.12 6.55
N TYR A 240 -12.29 20.12 5.25
CA TYR A 240 -13.29 19.95 4.19
C TYR A 240 -13.98 18.58 4.27
N ILE A 241 -13.19 17.50 4.31
CA ILE A 241 -13.71 16.12 4.42
C ILE A 241 -14.59 15.95 5.66
N ALA A 242 -14.18 16.51 6.79
CA ALA A 242 -14.94 16.46 8.04
C ALA A 242 -16.20 17.35 8.05
N GLY A 243 -16.50 18.06 6.95
CA GLY A 243 -17.72 18.85 6.78
C GLY A 243 -17.67 20.27 7.37
N PHE A 244 -16.54 20.69 7.93
CA PHE A 244 -16.37 22.04 8.46
C PHE A 244 -15.99 23.06 7.38
N GLY A 245 -15.28 22.61 6.34
CA GLY A 245 -15.01 23.42 5.14
C GLY A 245 -16.25 23.51 4.24
N ARG A 246 -16.54 24.70 3.72
CA ARG A 246 -17.69 24.91 2.80
C ARG A 246 -17.37 24.50 1.37
N GLN A 247 -16.20 24.89 0.89
CA GLN A 247 -15.72 24.68 -0.48
C GLN A 247 -14.58 23.68 -0.50
N ASN A 248 -14.50 22.92 -1.59
CA ASN A 248 -13.40 22.00 -1.80
C ASN A 248 -12.13 22.82 -2.04
N PRO A 249 -11.03 22.61 -1.30
CA PRO A 249 -9.82 23.43 -1.45
C PRO A 249 -9.13 23.26 -2.81
N LEU A 250 -9.53 22.26 -3.60
CA LEU A 250 -9.05 22.02 -4.96
C LEU A 250 -10.05 22.50 -6.04
N GLU A 251 -11.20 23.05 -5.65
CA GLU A 251 -12.24 23.51 -6.58
C GLU A 251 -11.70 24.62 -7.48
N GLY A 252 -11.83 24.46 -8.81
CA GLY A 252 -11.32 25.40 -9.81
C GLY A 252 -9.93 25.09 -10.36
N ARG A 253 -9.23 24.08 -9.82
CA ARG A 253 -7.96 23.57 -10.39
C ARG A 253 -8.14 22.43 -11.40
N SER A 254 -9.32 21.79 -11.38
CA SER A 254 -9.67 20.64 -12.23
C SER A 254 -9.79 20.93 -13.74
N GLY A 255 -9.46 22.15 -14.19
CA GLY A 255 -9.72 22.64 -15.56
C GLY A 255 -8.51 22.97 -16.42
N GLN A 256 -7.27 22.79 -15.95
CA GLN A 256 -6.08 23.11 -16.77
C GLN A 256 -5.58 21.94 -17.65
N ASN A 257 -6.15 20.73 -17.51
CA ASN A 257 -5.54 19.51 -18.05
C ASN A 257 -6.19 18.90 -19.32
N ASN A 258 -6.87 19.68 -20.19
CA ASN A 258 -7.39 19.13 -21.46
C ASN A 258 -7.23 20.02 -22.71
N GLU A 259 -6.52 21.15 -22.67
CA GLU A 259 -6.30 22.00 -23.85
C GLU A 259 -4.80 22.27 -24.10
N THR A 260 -3.99 21.24 -24.25
CA THR A 260 -2.67 21.42 -24.91
C THR A 260 -2.22 20.18 -25.69
N MET A 261 -3.06 19.68 -26.62
CA MET A 261 -2.57 18.78 -27.67
C MET A 261 -3.49 18.74 -28.91
N GLU A 262 -3.90 19.90 -29.41
CA GLU A 262 -4.40 20.02 -30.79
C GLU A 262 -4.16 21.46 -31.25
N LEU A 263 -3.14 21.66 -32.11
CA LEU A 263 -3.10 22.66 -33.20
C LEU A 263 -1.70 22.71 -33.85
N GLY A 264 -1.65 22.43 -35.15
CA GLY A 264 -0.53 22.64 -36.07
C GLY A 264 -0.16 21.36 -36.82
N SER A 265 -0.46 21.17 -38.10
CA SER A 265 -0.79 22.13 -39.17
C SER A 265 -1.25 21.37 -40.44
N GLU A 266 -2.34 21.84 -41.06
CA GLU A 266 -2.72 21.65 -42.47
C GLU A 266 -1.59 22.14 -43.40
N GLU A 267 -1.17 21.34 -44.39
CA GLU A 267 -1.55 21.37 -45.81
C GLU A 267 -0.63 22.29 -46.66
N GLU A 268 0.20 21.67 -47.52
CA GLU A 268 0.57 22.26 -48.82
C GLU A 268 0.61 21.14 -49.87
N ALA A 269 -0.38 21.17 -50.76
CA ALA A 269 -0.37 20.47 -52.02
C ALA A 269 0.31 21.37 -53.07
N GLU A 270 1.35 20.87 -53.74
CA GLU A 270 1.82 21.47 -54.99
C GLU A 270 1.92 20.41 -56.09
N VAL A 271 1.12 20.64 -57.13
CA VAL A 271 1.05 19.92 -58.39
C VAL A 271 2.20 20.41 -59.29
N VAL A 272 3.09 19.52 -59.74
CA VAL A 272 3.79 19.73 -61.02
C VAL A 272 3.89 18.42 -61.80
N SER A 273 3.16 18.40 -62.90
CA SER A 273 3.24 17.46 -64.02
C SER A 273 4.53 17.62 -64.84
N ALA A 274 5.13 16.50 -65.25
CA ALA A 274 5.85 16.33 -66.52
C ALA A 274 5.74 14.86 -66.95
#